data_AF-A0A1C0S9L4-F1
#
_entry.id   AF-A0A1C0S9L4-F1
#
_cell.length_a   1.000
_cell.length_b   1.000
_cell.length_c   1.000
_cell.angle_alpha   90.00
_cell.angle_beta   90.00
_cell.angle_gamma   90.00
#
_symmetry.space_group_name_H-M   'P 1'
#
loop_
_entity.id
_entity.type
_entity.pdbx_description
1 polymer ?
#
loop_
_entity_poly.entity_id
_entity_poly.type
_entity_poly.pdbx_seq_one_letter_code
_entity_poly.pdbx_strand_id
1 'polypeptide(L)'
;MSSDNEWPPIPPMQTGLRGRCPRCGQGHLFNGFLKMRKECEVCGLDYSFADPADGPAFFVICFACVPSVFLGVWLEVQYSAPLWVHLLVTGPFMLLTCIPPLRPLKGWLVSSQFFYKAEEGKVARRSIEPPVATTQ
;
A
#
# COMPACT_ATOMS: atom_id res chain seq x y z
N MET A 1 -5.55 3.54 28.47
CA MET A 1 -4.81 4.70 27.91
C MET A 1 -3.34 4.31 27.76
N SER A 2 -2.96 3.68 26.65
CA SER A 2 -1.57 3.30 26.36
C SER A 2 -0.86 4.43 25.62
N SER A 3 -0.08 5.20 26.39
CA SER A 3 1.07 6.03 26.03
C SER A 3 1.37 6.24 24.52
N ASP A 4 0.66 7.16 23.87
CA ASP A 4 1.05 7.70 22.56
C ASP A 4 2.29 8.63 22.62
N ASN A 5 2.77 8.98 23.82
CA ASN A 5 3.86 9.93 24.04
C ASN A 5 5.27 9.33 24.15
N GLU A 6 5.46 8.01 24.07
CA GLU A 6 6.78 7.40 24.34
C GLU A 6 7.63 7.15 23.09
N TRP A 7 7.06 7.21 21.89
CA TRP A 7 7.74 6.87 20.65
C TRP A 7 7.98 8.10 19.77
N PRO A 8 9.23 8.37 19.33
CA PRO A 8 9.50 9.50 18.46
C PRO A 8 8.85 9.29 17.08
N PRO A 9 8.30 10.34 16.44
CA PRO A 9 7.72 10.23 15.11
C PRO A 9 8.82 9.89 14.10
N ILE A 10 8.77 8.69 13.54
CA ILE A 10 9.75 8.22 12.56
C ILE A 10 9.27 8.61 11.16
N PRO A 11 10.15 9.18 10.30
CA PRO A 11 9.75 9.57 8.96
C PRO A 11 9.22 8.36 8.16
N PRO A 12 8.08 8.50 7.46
CA PRO A 12 7.42 7.41 6.75
C PRO A 12 8.29 6.81 5.64
N MET A 13 9.20 7.61 5.08
CA MET A 13 10.14 7.17 4.04
C MET A 13 11.10 6.09 4.56
N GLN A 14 11.45 6.10 5.85
CA GLN A 14 12.43 5.19 6.43
C GLN A 14 11.79 3.89 6.96
N THR A 15 10.59 3.98 7.54
CA THR A 15 9.84 2.82 8.05
C THR A 15 9.04 2.14 6.97
N GLY A 16 8.41 2.91 6.09
CA GLY A 16 7.57 2.41 5.00
C GLY A 16 8.35 1.64 3.93
N LEU A 17 9.50 2.17 3.48
CA LEU A 17 10.34 1.48 2.49
C LEU A 17 10.87 0.13 3.02
N ARG A 18 11.12 0.05 4.33
CA ARG A 18 11.60 -1.17 5.00
C ARG A 18 10.49 -2.10 5.48
N GLY A 19 9.22 -1.73 5.29
CA GLY A 19 8.08 -2.53 5.76
C GLY A 19 8.03 -2.70 7.28
N ARG A 20 8.43 -1.67 8.03
CA ARG A 20 8.43 -1.66 9.50
C ARG A 20 7.30 -0.81 10.06
N CYS A 21 6.96 -1.07 11.31
CA CYS A 21 5.90 -0.37 12.02
C CYS A 21 6.20 1.15 12.09
N PRO A 22 5.24 2.02 11.74
CA PRO A 22 5.44 3.47 11.74
C PRO A 22 5.57 4.08 13.14
N ARG A 23 5.09 3.39 14.19
CA ARG A 23 5.20 3.83 15.59
C ARG A 23 6.53 3.43 16.23
N CYS A 24 6.88 2.14 16.20
CA CYS A 24 8.08 1.64 16.91
C CYS A 24 9.32 1.42 16.03
N GLY A 25 9.19 1.42 14.70
CA GLY A 25 10.32 1.21 13.77
C GLY A 25 11.00 -0.17 13.80
N GLN A 26 10.55 -1.06 14.70
CA GLN A 26 11.13 -2.39 14.94
C GLN A 26 10.26 -3.52 14.37
N GLY A 27 8.97 -3.56 14.71
CA GLY A 27 8.06 -4.64 14.29
C GLY A 27 7.75 -4.64 12.79
N HIS A 28 7.42 -5.80 12.23
CA HIS A 28 7.10 -5.92 10.81
C HIS A 28 5.64 -5.60 10.48
N LEU A 29 5.45 -4.76 9.46
CA LEU A 29 4.15 -4.36 8.92
C LEU A 29 3.50 -5.48 8.08
N PHE A 30 4.32 -6.26 7.37
CA PHE A 30 3.88 -7.32 6.47
C PHE A 30 4.12 -8.71 7.08
N ASN A 31 3.17 -9.63 6.88
CA ASN A 31 3.35 -11.05 7.11
C ASN A 31 3.47 -11.77 5.75
N GLY A 32 4.69 -12.11 5.36
CA GLY A 32 4.98 -12.70 4.05
C GLY A 32 5.21 -11.64 2.96
N PHE A 33 4.66 -11.85 1.77
CA PHE A 33 4.99 -11.04 0.59
C PHE A 33 4.25 -9.69 0.57
N LEU A 34 2.91 -9.70 0.58
CA LEU A 34 2.06 -8.50 0.47
C LEU A 34 0.91 -8.46 1.50
N LYS A 35 0.78 -9.48 2.34
CA LYS A 35 -0.28 -9.56 3.36
C LYS A 35 0.09 -8.69 4.55
N MET A 36 -0.81 -7.78 4.93
CA MET A 36 -0.62 -6.91 6.09
C MET A 36 -0.95 -7.70 7.37
N ARG A 37 -0.24 -7.41 8.47
CA ARG A 37 -0.68 -7.89 9.79
C ARG A 37 -1.83 -7.04 10.31
N LYS A 38 -2.58 -7.60 11.26
CA LYS A 38 -3.62 -6.86 11.99
C LYS A 38 -3.02 -5.96 13.06
N GLU A 39 -1.95 -6.40 13.72
CA GLU A 39 -1.31 -5.67 14.81
C GLU A 39 0.21 -5.77 14.76
N CYS A 40 0.88 -4.80 15.36
CA CYS A 40 2.33 -4.81 15.55
C CYS A 40 2.74 -5.74 16.71
N GLU A 41 3.75 -6.58 16.49
CA GLU A 41 4.27 -7.53 17.49
C GLU A 41 5.02 -6.87 18.67
N VAL A 42 5.51 -5.63 18.49
CA VAL A 42 6.31 -4.93 19.51
C VAL A 42 5.48 -3.90 20.27
N CYS A 43 4.73 -3.06 19.56
CA CYS A 43 4.00 -1.94 20.16
C CYS A 43 2.47 -2.14 20.21
N GLY A 44 1.95 -3.24 19.66
CA GLY A 44 0.51 -3.51 19.66
C GLY A 44 -0.34 -2.53 18.84
N LEU A 45 0.27 -1.77 17.92
CA LEU A 45 -0.47 -0.87 17.05
C LEU A 45 -1.37 -1.68 16.11
N ASP A 46 -2.68 -1.45 16.16
CA ASP A 46 -3.66 -2.00 15.23
C ASP A 46 -3.50 -1.33 13.86
N TYR A 47 -3.34 -2.11 12.80
CA TYR A 47 -3.18 -1.67 11.42
C TYR A 47 -4.50 -1.55 10.65
N SER A 48 -5.65 -1.79 11.30
CA SER A 48 -6.98 -1.70 10.68
C SER A 48 -7.34 -0.29 10.16
N PHE A 49 -6.61 0.75 10.57
CA PHE A 49 -6.77 2.11 10.02
C PHE A 49 -6.24 2.21 8.57
N ALA A 50 -5.34 1.31 8.18
CA ALA A 50 -4.71 1.34 6.89
C ALA A 50 -5.56 0.53 5.91
N ASP A 51 -6.49 1.22 5.23
CA ASP A 51 -7.20 0.59 4.13
C ASP A 51 -6.18 0.20 3.04
N PRO A 52 -6.17 -1.05 2.56
CA PRO A 52 -5.38 -1.47 1.41
C PRO A 52 -5.87 -0.80 0.10
N ALA A 53 -5.85 0.53 0.04
CA ALA A 53 -6.31 1.35 -1.06
C ALA A 53 -5.48 1.19 -2.34
N ASP A 54 -6.12 1.42 -3.49
CA ASP A 54 -5.68 1.27 -4.90
C ASP A 54 -4.39 1.98 -5.33
N GLY A 55 -3.72 2.71 -4.42
CA GLY A 55 -2.48 3.43 -4.69
C GLY A 55 -1.38 2.57 -5.34
N PRO A 56 -1.05 1.38 -4.80
CA PRO A 56 -0.01 0.54 -5.39
C PRO A 56 -0.32 0.10 -6.82
N ALA A 57 -1.59 -0.13 -7.16
CA ALA A 57 -1.98 -0.57 -8.50
C ALA A 57 -1.73 0.53 -9.55
N PHE A 58 -2.05 1.78 -9.23
CA PHE A 58 -1.81 2.91 -10.12
C PHE A 58 -0.31 3.10 -10.44
N PHE A 59 0.54 3.05 -9.42
CA PHE A 59 1.99 3.16 -9.62
C PHE A 59 2.55 1.99 -10.44
N VAL A 60 2.05 0.77 -10.24
CA VAL A 60 2.46 -0.37 -11.08
C VAL A 60 2.06 -0.14 -12.54
N ILE A 61 0.86 0.35 -12.81
CA ILE A 61 0.43 0.62 -14.19
C ILE A 61 1.31 1.71 -14.83
N CYS A 62 1.54 2.83 -14.15
CA CYS A 62 2.33 3.93 -14.72
C CYS A 62 3.81 3.58 -14.91
N PHE A 63 4.43 2.91 -13.94
CA PHE A 63 5.88 2.68 -13.95
C PHE A 63 6.29 1.31 -14.50
N ALA A 64 5.42 0.30 -14.48
CA ALA A 64 5.74 -1.02 -15.01
C ALA A 64 5.10 -1.29 -16.38
N CYS A 65 3.81 -0.98 -16.57
CA CYS A 65 3.16 -1.23 -17.86
C CYS A 65 3.69 -0.32 -18.98
N VAL A 66 3.83 0.99 -18.73
CA VAL A 66 4.25 1.92 -19.81
C VAL A 66 5.65 1.58 -20.36
N PRO A 67 6.69 1.37 -19.54
CA PRO A 67 8.00 0.99 -20.06
C PRO A 67 8.02 -0.41 -20.67
N SER A 68 7.25 -1.35 -20.11
CA SER A 68 7.17 -2.72 -20.65
C SER A 68 6.54 -2.75 -22.04
N VAL A 69 5.47 -1.99 -22.27
CA VAL A 69 4.84 -1.87 -23.59
C VAL A 69 5.79 -1.16 -24.56
N PHE A 70 6.44 -0.09 -24.13
CA PHE A 70 7.42 0.62 -24.94
C PHE A 70 8.56 -0.31 -25.39
N LEU A 71 9.11 -1.11 -24.47
CA LEU A 71 10.15 -2.10 -24.78
C LEU A 71 9.68 -3.14 -25.80
N GLY A 72 8.46 -3.65 -25.65
CA GLY A 72 7.88 -4.62 -26.58
C GLY A 72 7.66 -4.04 -27.97
N VAL A 73 7.11 -2.83 -28.07
CA VAL A 73 6.93 -2.14 -29.37
C VAL A 73 8.28 -1.84 -30.01
N TRP A 74 9.27 -1.39 -29.23
CA TRP A 74 10.62 -1.12 -29.73
C TRP A 74 11.28 -2.37 -30.31
N LEU A 75 11.16 -3.52 -29.62
CA LEU A 75 11.66 -4.81 -30.10
C LEU A 75 11.00 -5.24 -31.42
N GLU A 76 9.69 -5.04 -31.54
CA GLU A 76 8.94 -5.38 -32.75
C GLU A 76 9.37 -4.52 -33.94
N VAL A 77 9.46 -3.20 -33.74
CA VAL A 77 9.81 -2.24 -34.81
C VAL A 77 11.23 -2.44 -35.31
N GLN A 78 12.19 -2.70 -34.42
CA GLN A 78 13.60 -2.79 -34.80
C GLN A 78 14.03 -4.18 -35.29
N TYR A 79 13.42 -5.24 -34.77
CA TYR A 79 13.93 -6.61 -34.98
C TYR A 79 12.90 -7.58 -35.55
N SER A 80 11.64 -7.17 -35.77
CA SER A 80 10.54 -8.07 -36.17
C SER A 80 10.54 -9.33 -35.31
N ALA A 81 10.67 -9.12 -33.99
CA ALA A 81 11.08 -10.16 -33.08
C ALA A 81 10.01 -11.26 -32.99
N PRO A 82 10.39 -12.55 -33.08
CA PRO A 82 9.44 -13.64 -32.92
C PRO A 82 8.85 -13.65 -31.50
N LEU A 83 7.60 -14.11 -31.36
CA LEU A 83 6.83 -14.08 -30.10
C LEU A 83 7.57 -14.64 -28.87
N TRP A 84 8.47 -15.60 -29.07
CA TRP A 84 9.29 -16.17 -27.99
C TRP A 84 10.27 -15.17 -27.38
N VAL A 85 10.84 -14.26 -28.19
CA VAL A 85 11.73 -13.20 -27.71
C VAL A 85 10.94 -12.19 -26.90
N HIS A 86 9.73 -11.83 -27.35
CA HIS A 86 8.83 -11.00 -26.56
C HIS A 86 8.53 -11.64 -25.21
N LEU A 87 8.16 -12.92 -25.19
CA LEU A 87 7.79 -13.60 -23.95
C LEU A 87 8.97 -13.73 -22.97
N LEU A 88 10.18 -13.98 -23.46
CA LEU A 88 11.39 -14.12 -22.64
C LEU A 88 12.03 -12.78 -22.23
N VAL A 89 11.82 -11.70 -22.97
CA VAL A 89 12.42 -10.39 -22.65
C VAL A 89 11.40 -9.50 -21.94
N THR A 90 10.25 -9.27 -22.56
CA THR A 90 9.23 -8.37 -22.01
C THR A 90 8.54 -8.97 -20.79
N GLY A 91 8.34 -10.29 -20.74
CA GLY A 91 7.70 -10.97 -19.60
C GLY A 91 8.48 -10.82 -18.29
N PRO A 92 9.75 -11.26 -18.22
CA PRO A 92 10.58 -11.07 -17.04
C PRO A 92 10.81 -9.59 -16.71
N PHE A 93 10.97 -8.73 -17.71
CA PHE A 93 11.08 -7.29 -17.50
C PHE A 93 9.83 -6.71 -16.83
N MET A 94 8.63 -7.11 -17.27
CA MET A 94 7.36 -6.71 -16.67
C MET A 94 7.26 -7.20 -15.21
N LEU A 95 7.56 -8.48 -14.95
CA LEU A 95 7.54 -9.01 -13.58
C LEU A 95 8.54 -8.29 -12.67
N LEU A 96 9.75 -8.03 -13.17
CA LEU A 96 10.81 -7.38 -12.42
C LEU A 96 10.54 -5.88 -12.18
N THR A 97 9.74 -5.24 -13.03
CA THR A 97 9.32 -3.84 -12.83
C THR A 97 8.05 -3.73 -11.99
N CYS A 98 7.16 -4.72 -12.00
CA CYS A 98 5.95 -4.74 -11.17
C CYS A 98 6.21 -5.15 -9.72
N ILE A 99 6.98 -6.22 -9.49
CA ILE A 99 7.03 -6.91 -8.19
C ILE A 99 7.83 -6.14 -7.12
N PRO A 100 9.06 -5.65 -7.40
CA PRO A 100 9.88 -4.97 -6.40
C PRO A 100 9.27 -3.66 -5.87
N PRO A 101 8.64 -2.79 -6.67
CA PRO A 101 8.07 -1.54 -6.18
C PRO A 101 6.80 -1.70 -5.34
N LEU A 102 6.02 -2.76 -5.57
CA LEU A 102 4.75 -2.99 -4.88
C LEU A 102 4.89 -3.02 -3.36
N ARG A 103 5.95 -3.67 -2.87
CA ARG A 103 6.19 -3.86 -1.44
C ARG A 103 6.61 -2.58 -0.70
N PRO A 104 7.64 -1.83 -1.13
CA PRO A 104 8.02 -0.57 -0.50
C PRO A 104 6.94 0.49 -0.62
N LEU A 105 6.24 0.56 -1.76
CA LEU A 105 5.20 1.56 -1.97
C LEU A 105 4.00 1.33 -1.04
N LYS A 106 3.56 0.07 -0.91
CA LYS A 106 2.51 -0.28 0.04
C LYS A 106 2.91 0.07 1.48
N GLY A 107 4.17 -0.20 1.86
CA GLY A 107 4.67 0.12 3.20
C GLY A 107 4.74 1.64 3.44
N TRP A 108 5.17 2.38 2.42
CA TRP A 108 5.24 3.83 2.46
C TRP A 108 3.87 4.48 2.60
N LEU A 109 2.88 4.06 1.81
CA LEU A 109 1.52 4.59 1.90
C LEU A 109 0.90 4.40 3.28
N VAL A 110 1.04 3.21 3.87
CA VAL A 110 0.54 2.91 5.21
C VAL A 110 1.23 3.77 6.28
N SER A 111 2.56 3.92 6.18
CA SER A 111 3.30 4.78 7.10
C SER A 111 2.92 6.26 6.98
N SER A 112 2.61 6.72 5.76
CA SER A 112 2.15 8.08 5.50
C SER A 112 0.73 8.31 6.01
N GLN A 113 -0.19 7.36 5.85
CA GLN A 113 -1.54 7.44 6.44
C GLN A 113 -1.48 7.57 7.97
N PHE A 114 -0.58 6.81 8.62
CA PHE A 114 -0.35 6.93 10.07
C PHE A 114 0.23 8.29 10.46
N PHE A 115 1.24 8.78 9.73
CA PHE A 115 1.92 10.04 10.04
C PHE A 115 1.02 11.27 9.84
N TYR A 116 0.27 11.31 8.73
CA TYR A 116 -0.61 12.42 8.39
C TYR A 116 -2.02 12.29 9.01
N LYS A 117 -2.30 11.20 9.76
CA LYS A 117 -3.62 10.90 10.34
C LYS A 117 -4.75 11.03 9.33
N ALA A 118 -4.51 10.56 8.10
CA ALA A 118 -5.49 10.57 7.03
C ALA A 118 -6.48 9.42 7.23
N GLU A 119 -7.32 9.50 8.26
CA GLU A 119 -8.49 8.63 8.40
C GLU A 119 -9.59 9.10 7.42
N GLU A 120 -10.32 8.15 6.85
CA GLU A 120 -11.48 8.47 6.02
C GLU A 120 -12.53 9.23 6.83
N GLY A 121 -13.12 10.26 6.23
CA GLY A 121 -14.18 11.05 6.85
C GLY A 121 -15.42 10.20 7.09
N LYS A 122 -15.62 9.74 8.33
CA LYS A 122 -16.85 9.03 8.73
C LYS A 122 -18.01 10.01 8.71
N VAL A 123 -18.93 9.85 7.77
CA VAL A 123 -20.17 10.65 7.73
C VAL A 123 -21.02 10.24 8.92
N ALA A 124 -21.19 11.14 9.88
CA ALA A 124 -22.09 10.95 11.00
C ALA A 124 -23.53 10.85 10.48
N ARG A 125 -24.04 9.62 10.27
CA ARG A 125 -25.48 9.43 10.08
C ARG A 125 -26.16 9.77 11.39
N ARG A 126 -26.78 10.94 11.43
CA ARG A 126 -27.71 11.34 12.48
C ARG A 126 -28.89 10.37 12.42
N SER A 127 -28.99 9.47 13.39
CA SER A 127 -30.17 8.62 13.57
C SER A 127 -31.37 9.53 13.81
N ILE A 128 -32.28 9.58 12.85
CA ILE A 128 -33.61 10.14 13.06
C ILE A 128 -34.31 9.14 13.98
N GLU A 129 -34.29 9.42 15.29
CA GLU A 129 -35.11 8.67 16.23
C GLU A 129 -36.57 8.97 15.88
N PRO A 130 -37.40 7.96 15.55
CA PRO A 130 -38.82 8.21 15.34
C PRO A 130 -39.43 8.74 16.64
N PRO A 131 -40.38 9.69 16.58
CA PRO A 131 -41.02 10.20 17.78
C PRO A 131 -41.63 9.04 18.54
N VAL A 132 -41.19 8.85 19.80
CA VAL A 132 -41.82 7.96 20.76
C VAL A 132 -43.30 8.31 20.80
N ALA A 133 -44.14 7.40 20.32
CA ALA A 133 -45.59 7.55 20.39
C ALA A 133 -46.00 7.45 21.86
N THR A 134 -46.16 8.60 22.51
CA THR A 134 -46.80 8.74 23.82
C THR A 134 -48.21 8.17 23.72
N THR A 135 -48.37 6.93 24.17
CA THR A 135 -49.69 6.31 24.35
C THR A 135 -50.16 6.74 25.73
N GLN A 136 -51.16 7.63 25.78
CA GLN A 136 -52.03 7.83 26.94
C GLN A 136 -53.27 6.96 26.77
#